data_AF-A0A223VMS3-F1
#
_entry.id   AF-A0A223VMS3-F1
#
_cell.length_a   1.000
_cell.length_b   1.000
_cell.length_c   1.000
_cell.angle_alpha   90.00
_cell.angle_beta   90.00
_cell.angle_gamma   90.00
#
_symmetry.space_group_name_H-M   'P 1'
#
loop_
_entity.id
_entity.type
_entity.pdbx_description
1 polymer ?
#
loop_
_entity_poly.entity_id
_entity_poly.type
_entity_poly.pdbx_seq_one_letter_code
_entity_poly.pdbx_strand_id
1 'polypeptide(L)' 'HVGSENVNIFKILCNTLDLVQQMATEIAAHQHGPTPVPTTAAAFTADAAKAALLSAELGSVTL' A
#
# COMPACT_ATOMS: atom_id res chain seq x y z
N HIS A 1 1.36 -7.05 24.32
CA HIS A 1 1.40 -6.42 22.99
C HIS A 1 2.74 -6.75 22.33
N VAL A 2 2.76 -7.03 21.03
CA VAL A 2 4.01 -7.05 20.26
C VAL A 2 4.28 -5.60 19.86
N GLY A 3 5.32 -4.98 20.43
CA GLY A 3 5.57 -3.53 20.34
C GLY A 3 5.92 -2.91 21.71
N SER A 4 5.91 -1.57 21.80
CA SER A 4 6.08 -0.86 23.08
C SER A 4 4.73 -0.47 23.68
N GLU A 5 4.70 -0.03 24.95
CA GLU A 5 3.48 0.47 25.61
C GLU A 5 2.76 1.58 24.79
N ASN A 6 3.53 2.33 24.00
CA ASN A 6 3.04 3.45 23.20
C ASN A 6 2.95 3.16 21.69
N VAL A 7 3.46 2.00 21.23
CA VAL A 7 3.57 1.67 19.80
C VAL A 7 3.01 0.28 19.55
N ASN A 8 1.82 0.24 18.93
CA ASN A 8 1.24 -0.99 18.41
C ASN A 8 1.84 -1.30 17.03
N ILE A 9 2.61 -2.38 16.93
CA ILE A 9 3.26 -2.79 15.68
C ILE A 9 2.28 -2.97 14.52
N PHE A 10 1.06 -3.42 14.82
CA PHE A 10 0.04 -3.65 13.80
C PHE A 10 -0.49 -2.34 13.21
N LYS A 11 -0.56 -1.27 14.01
CA LYS A 11 -0.89 0.08 13.49
C LYS A 11 0.20 0.60 12.54
N ILE A 12 1.47 0.40 12.89
CA ILE A 12 2.58 0.78 12.01
C ILE A 12 2.51 -0.01 10.70
N LEU A 13 2.19 -1.31 10.78
CA LEU A 13 2.10 -2.16 9.59
C LEU A 13 0.91 -1.77 8.70
N CYS A 14 -0.27 -1.46 9.26
CA CYS A 14 -1.39 -0.88 8.49
C CYS A 14 -0.97 0.40 7.78
N ASN A 15 -0.37 1.36 8.49
CA ASN A 15 0.10 2.62 7.89
C ASN A 15 1.13 2.37 6.77
N THR A 16 1.97 1.35 6.92
CA THR A 16 2.98 0.99 5.92
C THR A 16 2.30 0.40 4.68
N LEU A 17 1.29 -0.45 4.83
CA LEU A 17 0.51 -1.02 3.72
C LEU A 17 -0.26 0.07 2.97
N ASP A 18 -0.82 1.05 3.68
CA ASP A 18 -1.49 2.21 3.07
C ASP A 18 -0.51 3.06 2.26
N LEU A 19 0.70 3.29 2.78
CA LEU A 19 1.75 4.01 2.04
C LEU A 19 2.20 3.23 0.79
N VAL A 20 2.32 1.90 0.87
CA VAL A 20 2.65 1.05 -0.29
C VAL A 20 1.53 1.08 -1.33
N GLN A 21 0.27 1.06 -0.92
CA GLN A 21 -0.87 1.22 -1.84
C GLN A 21 -0.80 2.56 -2.61
N GLN A 22 -0.56 3.66 -1.88
CA GLN A 22 -0.45 4.99 -2.47
C GLN A 22 0.71 5.05 -3.47
N MET A 23 1.90 4.60 -3.06
CA MET A 23 3.10 4.58 -3.90
C MET A 23 2.90 3.72 -5.16
N ALA A 24 2.31 2.54 -5.04
CA ALA A 24 2.02 1.69 -6.20
C ALA A 24 1.02 2.35 -7.17
N THR A 25 0.02 3.07 -6.64
CA THR A 25 -0.93 3.84 -7.45
C THR A 25 -0.24 4.99 -8.19
N GLU A 26 0.64 5.73 -7.52
CA GLU A 26 1.42 6.81 -8.12
C GLU A 26 2.36 6.30 -9.23
N ILE A 27 3.05 5.17 -9.00
CA ILE A 27 3.93 4.56 -10.01
C ILE A 27 3.13 4.04 -11.21
N ALA A 28 1.94 3.46 -10.99
CA ALA A 28 1.08 2.99 -12.08
C ALA A 28 0.64 4.13 -13.02
N ALA A 29 0.46 5.33 -12.47
CA ALA A 29 0.06 6.53 -13.20
C ALA A 29 1.25 7.40 -13.69
N HIS A 30 2.49 7.07 -13.30
CA HIS A 30 3.67 7.86 -13.64
C HIS A 30 3.91 7.90 -15.15
N GLN A 31 4.15 9.08 -15.73
CA GLN A 31 4.45 9.22 -17.16
C GLN A 31 5.25 10.50 -17.44
N HIS A 32 6.11 10.47 -18.46
CA HIS A 32 6.99 11.58 -18.84
C HIS A 32 6.39 12.39 -20.00
N GLY A 33 5.68 13.48 -19.70
CA GLY A 33 5.08 14.32 -20.74
C GLY A 33 4.01 13.56 -21.54
N PRO A 34 3.91 13.68 -22.87
CA PRO A 34 2.83 13.03 -23.64
C PRO A 34 3.10 11.54 -23.95
N THR A 35 3.85 10.82 -23.12
CA THR A 35 4.11 9.38 -23.32
C THR A 35 2.98 8.53 -22.75
N PRO A 36 2.70 7.34 -23.32
CA PRO A 36 1.88 6.35 -22.63
C PRO A 36 2.41 6.03 -21.24
N VAL A 37 1.52 5.59 -20.34
CA VAL A 37 1.90 5.04 -19.03
C VAL A 37 2.80 3.80 -19.21
N PRO A 38 3.61 3.44 -18.19
CA PRO A 38 4.50 2.29 -18.21
C PRO A 38 3.75 1.00 -18.58
N THR A 39 4.42 0.11 -19.31
CA THR A 39 3.89 -1.23 -19.60
C THR A 39 3.66 -2.07 -18.33
N THR A 40 4.24 -1.66 -17.21
CA THR A 40 4.07 -2.23 -15.87
C THR A 40 2.90 -1.65 -15.08
N ALA A 41 2.16 -0.65 -15.60
CA ALA A 41 1.09 0.03 -14.87
C ALA A 41 0.02 -0.92 -14.31
N ALA A 42 -0.35 -1.95 -15.08
CA ALA A 42 -1.29 -2.98 -14.62
C ALA A 42 -0.77 -3.79 -13.44
N ALA A 43 0.53 -4.09 -13.40
CA ALA A 43 1.16 -4.80 -12.29
C ALA A 43 1.17 -3.94 -11.02
N PHE A 44 1.56 -2.67 -11.12
CA PHE A 44 1.52 -1.74 -9.98
C PHE A 44 0.09 -1.48 -9.47
N THR A 45 -0.90 -1.44 -10.37
CA THR A 45 -2.31 -1.36 -9.97
C THR A 45 -2.75 -2.60 -9.18
N ALA A 46 -2.31 -3.80 -9.59
CA ALA A 46 -2.57 -5.04 -8.88
C ALA A 46 -1.87 -5.08 -7.50
N ASP A 47 -0.64 -4.57 -7.42
CA ASP A 47 0.09 -4.45 -6.15
C ASP A 47 -0.59 -3.47 -5.18
N ALA A 48 -1.12 -2.35 -5.68
CA ALA A 48 -1.92 -1.42 -4.88
C ALA A 48 -3.18 -2.11 -4.31
N ALA A 49 -3.90 -2.87 -5.14
CA ALA A 49 -5.07 -3.63 -4.70
C ALA A 49 -4.70 -4.70 -3.66
N LYS A 50 -3.57 -5.39 -3.83
CA LYS A 50 -3.06 -6.36 -2.86
C LYS A 50 -2.70 -5.71 -1.52
N ALA A 51 -2.03 -4.56 -1.54
CA ALA A 51 -1.69 -3.81 -0.33
C ALA A 51 -2.95 -3.38 0.44
N ALA A 52 -3.98 -2.91 -0.27
CA ALA A 52 -5.27 -2.56 0.31
C ALA A 52 -5.97 -3.76 0.98
N LEU A 53 -5.95 -4.92 0.33
CA LEU A 53 -6.51 -6.15 0.89
C LEU A 53 -5.80 -6.57 2.17
N LEU A 54 -4.46 -6.55 2.18
CA LEU A 54 -3.66 -6.88 3.36
C LEU A 54 -3.88 -5.87 4.50
N SER A 55 -4.02 -4.58 4.17
CA SER A 55 -4.30 -3.54 5.18
C SER A 55 -5.67 -3.77 5.83
N ALA A 56 -6.68 -4.12 5.04
CA ALA A 56 -8.02 -4.45 5.54
C ALA A 56 -8.04 -5.72 6.40
N GLU A 57 -7.36 -6.79 5.98
CA GLU A 57 -7.26 -8.04 6.74
C GLU A 57 -6.56 -7.79 8.08
N LEU A 58 -5.44 -7.07 8.09
CA LEU A 58 -4.73 -6.74 9.31
C LEU A 58 -5.53 -5.80 10.22
N GLY A 59 -6.22 -4.82 9.66
CA GLY A 59 -7.11 -3.91 10.39
C GLY A 59 -8.20 -4.65 11.15
N SER A 60 -8.73 -5.74 10.58
CA SER A 60 -9.78 -6.55 11.21
C SER A 60 -9.34 -7.29 12.48
N VAL A 61 -8.03 -7.52 12.66
CA VAL A 61 -7.45 -8.20 13.84
C VAL A 61 -6.70 -7.23 14.77
N THR A 62 -6.66 -5.95 14.42
CA THR A 62 -5.94 -4.90 15.17
C THR A 62 -6.87 -4.03 16.03
N LEU A 63 -8.17 -4.05 15.73
CA LEU A 63 -9.23 -3.33 16.45
C LEU A 63 -9.69 -4.06 17.72
#